data_AF-A0A0F3IUU1-F1
#
_entry.id   AF-A0A0F3IUU1-F1
#
_cell.length_a   1.000
_cell.length_b   1.000
_cell.length_c   1.000
_cell.angle_alpha   90.00
_cell.angle_beta   90.00
_cell.angle_gamma   90.00
#
_symmetry.space_group_name_H-M   'P 1'
#
loop_
_entity.id
_entity.type
_entity.pdbx_description
1 polymer ?
#
loop_
_entity_poly.entity_id
_entity_poly.type
_entity_poly.pdbx_seq_one_letter_code
_entity_poly.pdbx_strand_id
1 'polypeptide(L)'
;MTALRAPAAFETTESSCAHCGASLQASAEPGERFCCHGCAGAYALIHDLGLDQYYARRCLDPDARAPRPEEEGAEMSAFVRAGDSGTASLTVMVDGLQCAACVWLIESVLAKLPGMREGRVNMTTRRLRLTWEGGVDDWRRPVEAIERLAIA
;
A
#
# COMPACT_ATOMS: atom_id res chain seq x y z
N MET A 1 -39.71 6.47 -49.93
CA MET A 1 -38.71 7.01 -48.98
C MET A 1 -39.15 6.63 -47.57
N THR A 2 -38.76 5.45 -47.12
CA THR A 2 -39.08 4.93 -45.78
C THR A 2 -37.76 4.78 -45.06
N ALA A 3 -37.49 5.64 -44.07
CA ALA A 3 -36.30 5.56 -43.25
C ALA A 3 -36.37 4.30 -42.39
N LEU A 4 -35.38 3.40 -42.52
CA LEU A 4 -35.19 2.32 -41.55
C LEU A 4 -34.80 2.95 -40.21
N ARG A 5 -35.68 2.76 -39.22
CA ARG A 5 -35.46 3.12 -37.83
C ARG A 5 -34.49 2.11 -37.22
N ALA A 6 -33.37 2.57 -36.67
CA ALA A 6 -32.43 1.73 -35.93
C ALA A 6 -33.13 1.06 -34.73
N PRO A 7 -32.83 -0.21 -34.40
CA PRO A 7 -33.35 -0.82 -33.19
C PRO A 7 -32.76 -0.14 -31.96
N ALA A 8 -33.61 0.03 -30.93
CA ALA A 8 -33.25 0.60 -29.64
C ALA A 8 -32.10 -0.20 -29.01
N ALA A 9 -31.16 0.52 -28.39
CA ALA A 9 -30.07 -0.06 -27.61
C ALA A 9 -30.64 -1.00 -26.55
N PHE A 10 -30.21 -2.26 -26.56
CA PHE A 10 -30.44 -3.16 -25.44
C PHE A 10 -29.60 -2.67 -24.27
N GLU A 11 -30.26 -2.24 -23.20
CA GLU A 11 -29.63 -1.98 -21.91
C GLU A 11 -28.99 -3.28 -21.42
N THR A 12 -27.66 -3.36 -21.52
CA THR A 12 -26.89 -4.45 -20.93
C THR A 12 -26.79 -4.19 -19.44
N THR A 13 -27.57 -4.89 -18.63
CA THR A 13 -27.29 -5.02 -17.19
C THR A 13 -25.99 -5.78 -17.05
N GLU A 14 -24.89 -5.03 -16.90
CA GLU A 14 -23.54 -5.54 -16.85
C GLU A 14 -23.27 -6.11 -15.45
N SER A 15 -23.75 -7.32 -15.18
CA SER A 15 -23.42 -8.01 -13.92
C SER A 15 -21.94 -8.40 -13.92
N SER A 16 -21.21 -8.06 -12.86
CA SER A 16 -19.81 -8.42 -12.68
C SER A 16 -19.67 -9.71 -11.87
N CYS A 17 -18.58 -10.44 -12.10
CA CYS A 17 -18.21 -11.61 -11.31
C CYS A 17 -17.92 -11.19 -9.86
N ALA A 18 -18.58 -11.82 -8.90
CA ALA A 18 -18.45 -11.50 -7.46
C ALA A 18 -17.06 -11.80 -6.87
N HIS A 19 -16.16 -12.45 -7.63
CA HIS A 19 -14.81 -12.76 -7.19
C HIS A 19 -13.72 -11.95 -7.91
N CYS A 20 -13.77 -11.89 -9.25
CA CYS A 20 -12.71 -11.25 -10.04
C CYS A 20 -13.10 -9.89 -10.65
N GLY A 21 -14.39 -9.54 -10.68
CA GLY A 21 -14.91 -8.28 -11.21
C GLY A 21 -15.09 -8.25 -12.72
N ALA A 22 -14.78 -9.33 -13.44
CA ALA A 22 -14.99 -9.40 -14.88
C ALA A 22 -16.48 -9.31 -15.24
N SER A 23 -16.79 -8.64 -16.34
CA SER A 23 -18.16 -8.55 -16.88
C SER A 23 -18.66 -9.94 -17.26
N LEU A 24 -19.85 -10.31 -16.78
CA LEU A 24 -20.51 -11.58 -17.09
C LEU A 24 -21.28 -11.40 -18.41
N GLN A 25 -20.58 -11.35 -19.54
CA GLN A 25 -21.25 -11.41 -20.83
C GLN A 25 -21.51 -12.86 -21.24
N ALA A 26 -22.77 -13.10 -21.60
CA ALA A 26 -23.41 -14.38 -21.81
C ALA A 26 -22.62 -15.32 -22.74
N SER A 27 -21.86 -16.26 -22.17
CA SER A 27 -21.71 -17.60 -22.72
C SER A 27 -21.02 -18.55 -21.74
N ALA A 28 -21.81 -19.57 -21.34
CA ALA A 28 -21.45 -20.90 -20.84
C ALA A 28 -20.92 -21.02 -19.39
N GLU A 29 -21.90 -21.16 -18.46
CA GLU A 29 -21.88 -21.75 -17.10
C GLU A 29 -20.53 -21.84 -16.36
N PRO A 30 -20.41 -21.15 -15.21
CA PRO A 30 -21.18 -21.55 -14.03
C PRO A 30 -21.57 -20.44 -13.02
N GLY A 31 -22.84 -20.50 -12.62
CA GLY A 31 -23.41 -19.78 -11.47
C GLY A 31 -23.76 -18.33 -11.74
N GLU A 32 -24.95 -17.90 -11.32
CA GLU A 32 -25.53 -16.55 -11.53
C GLU A 32 -24.63 -15.37 -11.08
N ARG A 33 -23.48 -15.63 -10.43
CA ARG A 33 -22.55 -14.62 -9.90
C ARG A 33 -21.08 -14.77 -10.32
N PHE A 34 -20.70 -15.79 -11.09
CA PHE A 34 -19.28 -16.08 -11.37
C PHE A 34 -18.99 -16.33 -12.85
N CYS A 35 -17.80 -15.93 -13.30
CA CYS A 35 -17.40 -16.12 -14.70
C CYS A 35 -16.84 -17.51 -15.00
N CYS A 36 -16.50 -18.31 -13.97
CA CYS A 36 -15.98 -19.68 -14.11
C CYS A 36 -16.05 -20.46 -12.79
N HIS A 37 -15.92 -21.80 -12.84
CA HIS A 37 -15.93 -22.67 -11.65
C HIS A 37 -14.78 -22.35 -10.69
N GLY A 38 -13.65 -21.88 -11.23
CA GLY A 38 -12.50 -21.44 -10.43
C GLY A 38 -12.81 -20.20 -9.58
N CYS A 39 -13.55 -19.23 -10.12
CA CYS A 39 -13.99 -18.06 -9.37
C CYS A 39 -14.99 -18.45 -8.27
N ALA A 40 -15.90 -19.39 -8.55
CA ALA A 40 -16.82 -19.90 -7.54
C ALA A 40 -16.06 -20.62 -6.39
N GLY A 41 -15.08 -21.46 -6.72
CA GLY A 41 -14.27 -22.19 -5.73
C GLY A 41 -13.36 -21.27 -4.90
N ALA A 42 -12.70 -20.30 -5.54
CA ALA A 42 -11.89 -19.31 -4.83
C ALA A 42 -12.76 -18.43 -3.93
N TYR A 43 -13.96 -18.07 -4.38
CA TYR A 43 -14.92 -17.33 -3.56
C TYR A 43 -15.32 -18.10 -2.30
N ALA A 44 -15.76 -19.36 -2.46
CA ALA A 44 -16.13 -20.20 -1.33
C ALA A 44 -14.96 -20.38 -0.34
N LEU A 45 -13.76 -20.66 -0.83
CA LEU A 45 -12.58 -20.86 0.02
C LEU A 45 -12.23 -19.61 0.84
N ILE A 46 -12.29 -18.42 0.23
CA ILE A 46 -12.01 -17.16 0.94
C ILE A 46 -13.02 -16.93 2.06
N HIS A 47 -14.30 -17.22 1.81
CA HIS A 47 -15.37 -17.14 2.82
C HIS A 47 -15.16 -18.17 3.94
N ASP A 48 -14.91 -19.44 3.59
CA ASP A 48 -14.73 -20.53 4.56
C ASP A 48 -13.50 -20.30 5.48
N LEU A 49 -12.48 -19.60 4.97
CA LEU A 49 -11.29 -19.23 5.74
C LEU A 49 -11.43 -17.88 6.48
N GLY A 50 -12.56 -17.19 6.36
CA GLY A 50 -12.78 -15.87 6.97
C GLY A 50 -11.90 -14.76 6.42
N LEU A 51 -11.52 -14.84 5.14
CA LEU A 51 -10.63 -13.90 4.45
C LEU A 51 -11.39 -12.82 3.65
N ASP A 52 -12.63 -12.51 4.04
CA ASP A 52 -13.55 -11.58 3.37
C ASP A 52 -12.98 -10.19 3.09
N GLN A 53 -12.01 -9.75 3.90
CA GLN A 53 -11.25 -8.52 3.69
C GLN A 53 -10.61 -8.41 2.29
N TYR A 54 -10.41 -9.54 1.60
CA TYR A 54 -9.98 -9.59 0.20
C TYR A 54 -10.90 -8.74 -0.70
N TYR A 55 -12.22 -8.83 -0.53
CA TYR A 55 -13.21 -8.11 -1.33
C TYR A 55 -13.37 -6.64 -0.91
N ALA A 56 -13.05 -6.29 0.34
CA ALA A 56 -13.02 -4.90 0.76
C ALA A 56 -11.81 -4.16 0.14
N ARG A 57 -10.64 -4.81 0.12
CA ARG A 57 -9.41 -4.22 -0.45
C ARG A 57 -9.46 -4.12 -1.96
N ARG A 58 -10.12 -5.08 -2.61
CA ARG A 58 -10.33 -5.12 -4.05
C ARG A 58 -11.73 -4.59 -4.29
N CYS A 59 -11.91 -3.27 -4.48
CA CYS A 59 -13.23 -2.65 -4.75
C CYS A 59 -13.94 -3.32 -5.94
N LEU A 60 -14.65 -4.41 -5.66
CA LEU A 60 -15.42 -5.22 -6.60
C LEU A 60 -16.92 -4.99 -6.42
N ASP A 61 -17.31 -4.58 -5.21
CA ASP A 61 -18.63 -4.05 -4.91
C ASP A 61 -18.64 -2.55 -5.25
N PRO A 62 -19.49 -2.10 -6.20
CA PRO A 62 -19.59 -0.71 -6.59
C PRO A 62 -20.12 0.21 -5.48
N ASP A 63 -20.83 -0.35 -4.49
CA ASP A 63 -21.40 0.37 -3.35
C ASP A 63 -20.54 0.25 -2.08
N ALA A 64 -19.54 -0.64 -2.07
CA ALA A 64 -18.64 -0.77 -0.93
C ALA A 64 -17.79 0.50 -0.77
N ARG A 65 -17.92 1.12 0.41
CA ARG A 65 -16.97 2.14 0.85
C ARG A 65 -15.59 1.49 0.92
N ALA A 66 -14.65 1.98 0.10
CA ALA A 66 -13.26 1.56 0.18
C ALA A 66 -12.80 1.59 1.66
N PRO A 67 -12.18 0.51 2.17
CA PRO A 67 -11.68 0.50 3.54
C PRO A 67 -10.76 1.70 3.69
N ARG A 68 -11.15 2.63 4.56
CA ARG A 68 -10.26 3.73 4.95
C ARG A 68 -9.02 3.04 5.54
N PRO A 69 -7.80 3.34 5.07
CA PRO A 69 -6.60 2.92 5.78
C PRO A 69 -6.77 3.34 7.24
N GLU A 70 -6.51 2.44 8.17
CA GLU A 70 -6.50 2.77 9.60
C GLU A 70 -5.61 4.00 9.80
N GLU A 71 -6.28 5.12 10.08
CA GLU A 71 -5.78 6.48 10.36
C GLU A 71 -4.56 6.96 9.54
N GLU A 72 -4.83 7.94 8.67
CA GLU A 72 -3.83 8.89 8.18
C GLU A 72 -3.06 9.49 9.37
N GLY A 73 -1.85 8.99 9.62
CA GLY A 73 -0.94 9.52 10.63
C GLY A 73 -0.84 8.66 11.88
N ALA A 74 -0.33 7.43 11.76
CA ALA A 74 0.39 6.85 12.88
C ALA A 74 1.46 7.86 13.32
N GLU A 75 1.33 8.41 14.53
CA GLU A 75 2.26 9.37 15.08
C GLU A 75 3.65 8.69 15.10
N MET A 76 4.55 9.08 14.20
CA MET A 76 5.83 8.37 13.99
C MET A 76 6.63 8.24 15.29
N SER A 77 6.42 9.18 16.23
CA SER A 77 6.87 9.14 17.63
C SER A 77 6.56 7.81 18.32
N ALA A 78 5.44 7.16 18.04
CA ALA A 78 5.05 5.87 18.61
C ALA A 78 5.99 4.72 18.20
N PHE A 79 6.70 4.86 17.07
CA PHE A 79 7.69 3.88 16.60
C PHE A 79 9.12 4.22 17.04
N VAL A 80 9.32 5.39 17.66
CA VAL A 80 10.62 5.79 18.18
C VAL A 80 10.90 5.05 19.48
N ARG A 81 12.08 4.46 19.58
CA ARG A 81 12.56 3.80 20.79
C ARG A 81 13.52 4.74 21.51
N ALA A 82 13.14 5.17 22.71
CA ALA A 82 14.08 5.80 23.63
C ALA A 82 15.19 4.80 23.96
N GLY A 83 16.43 5.23 23.79
CA GLY A 83 17.63 4.50 24.17
C GLY A 83 18.23 5.04 25.45
N ASP A 84 19.31 4.40 25.89
CA ASP A 84 20.04 4.84 27.07
C ASP A 84 20.74 6.17 26.83
N SER A 85 21.06 6.88 27.93
CA SER A 85 21.90 8.09 27.91
C SER A 85 21.38 9.23 27.02
N GLY A 86 20.05 9.40 26.92
CA GLY A 86 19.44 10.50 26.17
C GLY A 86 19.52 10.32 24.66
N THR A 87 19.48 9.08 24.18
CA THR A 87 19.41 8.76 22.76
C THR A 87 18.01 8.27 22.38
N ALA A 88 17.67 8.37 21.10
CA ALA A 88 16.46 7.80 20.52
C ALA A 88 16.78 7.16 19.16
N SER A 89 15.97 6.17 18.78
CA SER A 89 16.16 5.43 17.54
C SER A 89 14.86 5.13 16.82
N LEU A 90 14.93 5.10 15.48
CA LEU A 90 13.81 4.81 14.60
C LEU A 90 14.32 3.94 13.45
N THR A 91 13.49 2.99 13.00
CA THR A 91 13.76 2.24 11.77
C THR A 91 12.63 2.48 10.79
N VAL A 92 12.98 3.00 9.62
CA VAL A 92 12.03 3.27 8.52
C VAL A 92 12.41 2.45 7.30
N MET A 93 11.43 2.22 6.42
CA MET A 93 11.73 1.76 5.06
C MET A 93 12.00 2.96 4.17
N VAL A 94 12.93 2.80 3.23
CA VAL A 94 13.25 3.83 2.23
C VAL A 94 12.82 3.30 0.87
N ASP A 95 11.75 3.90 0.34
CA ASP A 95 11.33 3.68 -1.03
C ASP A 95 12.35 4.31 -2.01
N GLY A 96 12.29 3.91 -3.29
CA GLY A 96 13.20 4.41 -4.35
C GLY A 96 14.71 4.16 -4.17
N LEU A 97 15.14 3.39 -3.15
CA LEU A 97 16.54 2.97 -2.99
C LEU A 97 16.97 2.01 -4.13
N GLN A 98 17.79 2.50 -5.06
CA GLN A 98 18.16 1.79 -6.30
C GLN A 98 19.61 1.33 -6.38
N CYS A 99 20.57 2.06 -5.79
CA CYS A 99 21.99 1.73 -5.93
C CYS A 99 22.83 2.14 -4.71
N ALA A 100 24.10 1.71 -4.71
CA ALA A 100 25.06 2.04 -3.64
C ALA A 100 25.30 3.54 -3.49
N ALA A 101 25.11 4.34 -4.56
CA ALA A 101 25.23 5.79 -4.47
C ALA A 101 24.10 6.41 -3.63
N CYS A 102 22.87 5.88 -3.71
CA CYS A 102 21.76 6.31 -2.84
C CYS A 102 22.08 6.03 -1.37
N VAL A 103 22.61 4.84 -1.06
CA VAL A 103 23.06 4.45 0.29
C VAL A 103 24.10 5.44 0.80
N TRP A 104 25.16 5.66 0.02
CA TRP A 104 26.23 6.58 0.40
C TRP A 104 25.71 8.00 0.65
N LEU A 105 24.82 8.50 -0.21
CA LEU A 105 24.27 9.85 -0.08
C LEU A 105 23.42 10.00 1.18
N ILE A 106 22.51 9.06 1.43
CA ILE A 106 21.65 9.05 2.63
C ILE A 106 22.50 9.05 3.90
N GLU A 107 23.44 8.11 4.02
CA GLU A 107 24.29 8.01 5.22
C GLU A 107 25.17 9.26 5.40
N SER A 108 25.67 9.82 4.29
CA SER A 108 26.51 11.04 4.33
C SER A 108 25.73 12.28 4.75
N VAL A 109 24.47 12.40 4.36
CA VAL A 109 23.59 13.51 4.76
C VAL A 109 23.25 13.40 6.24
N LEU A 110 22.87 12.21 6.70
CA LEU A 110 22.54 11.96 8.11
C LEU A 110 23.74 12.19 9.03
N ALA A 111 24.94 11.76 8.63
CA ALA A 111 26.17 11.97 9.40
C ALA A 111 26.52 13.46 9.60
N LYS A 112 25.98 14.36 8.78
CA LYS A 112 26.18 15.81 8.90
C LYS A 112 25.13 16.49 9.78
N LEU A 113 24.08 15.78 10.19
CA LEU A 113 23.04 16.37 11.05
C LEU A 113 23.54 16.47 12.50
N PRO A 114 23.48 17.66 13.12
CA PRO A 114 23.73 17.83 14.54
C PRO A 114 22.90 16.88 15.41
N GLY A 115 23.56 16.19 16.34
CA GLY A 115 22.95 15.22 17.24
C GLY A 115 22.78 13.82 16.63
N MET A 116 23.09 13.60 15.35
CA MET A 116 23.02 12.26 14.77
C MET A 116 24.16 11.37 15.29
N ARG A 117 23.81 10.18 15.76
CA ARG A 117 24.78 9.14 16.17
C ARG A 117 25.02 8.15 15.05
N GLU A 118 23.97 7.71 14.38
CA GLU A 118 24.06 6.68 13.35
C GLU A 118 22.90 6.77 12.34
N GLY A 119 23.24 6.82 11.05
CA GLY A 119 22.31 6.54 9.95
C GLY A 119 22.86 5.38 9.12
N ARG A 120 22.19 4.23 9.12
CA ARG A 120 22.65 3.03 8.39
C ARG A 120 21.57 2.44 7.51
N VAL A 121 21.88 2.30 6.23
CA VAL A 121 20.97 1.69 5.25
C VAL A 121 21.38 0.24 5.01
N ASN A 122 20.41 -0.67 5.15
CA ASN A 122 20.51 -2.02 4.64
C ASN A 122 19.86 -2.06 3.25
N MET A 123 20.69 -2.14 2.20
CA MET A 123 20.21 -2.11 0.81
C MET A 123 19.32 -3.30 0.44
N THR A 124 19.64 -4.50 0.93
CA THR A 124 18.88 -5.72 0.64
C THR A 124 17.46 -5.66 1.19
N THR A 125 17.29 -5.09 2.40
CA THR A 125 15.98 -5.00 3.07
C THR A 125 15.31 -3.64 2.92
N ARG A 126 16.00 -2.66 2.32
CA ARG A 126 15.60 -1.24 2.21
C ARG A 126 15.25 -0.59 3.55
N ARG A 127 15.88 -1.05 4.63
CA ARG A 127 15.67 -0.50 5.98
C ARG A 127 16.77 0.50 6.32
N LEU A 128 16.36 1.65 6.83
CA LEU A 128 17.24 2.66 7.39
C LEU A 128 17.05 2.74 8.90
N ARG A 129 18.13 2.47 9.62
CA ARG A 129 18.22 2.67 11.07
C ARG A 129 18.76 4.07 11.35
N LEU A 130 18.03 4.81 12.17
CA LEU A 130 18.37 6.15 12.65
C LEU A 130 18.58 6.09 14.15
N THR A 131 19.66 6.69 14.64
CA THR A 131 19.95 6.92 16.06
C THR A 131 20.45 8.33 16.26
N TRP A 132 19.87 9.08 17.21
CA TRP A 132 20.24 10.46 17.52
C TRP A 132 20.27 10.72 19.03
N GLU A 133 20.92 11.80 19.42
CA GLU A 133 20.83 12.42 20.74
C GLU A 133 19.55 13.25 20.80
N GLY A 134 18.70 13.02 21.80
CA GLY A 134 17.43 13.73 21.94
C GLY A 134 16.27 12.84 22.36
N GLY A 135 15.08 13.43 22.30
CA GLY A 135 13.83 12.79 22.69
C GLY A 135 13.14 12.09 21.53
N VAL A 136 12.02 11.45 21.86
CA VAL A 136 11.16 10.77 20.90
C VAL A 136 10.57 11.72 19.86
N ASP A 137 10.47 13.02 20.16
CA ASP A 137 9.87 14.04 19.30
C ASP A 137 10.81 14.57 18.21
N ASP A 138 12.12 14.33 18.35
CA ASP A 138 13.15 14.86 17.43
C ASP A 138 13.25 14.07 16.10
N TRP A 139 12.42 13.03 15.93
CA TRP A 139 12.44 12.12 14.77
C TRP A 139 12.24 12.80 13.42
N ARG A 140 11.53 13.94 13.39
CA ARG A 140 11.17 14.64 12.15
C ARG A 140 12.40 15.09 11.37
N ARG A 141 13.41 15.59 12.08
CA ARG A 141 14.60 16.17 11.48
C ARG A 141 15.37 15.21 10.56
N PRO A 142 15.78 14.00 11.01
CA PRO A 142 16.47 13.07 10.12
C PRO A 142 15.58 12.56 8.99
N VAL A 143 14.26 12.40 9.20
CA VAL A 143 13.32 11.96 8.16
C VAL A 143 13.17 13.01 7.05
N GLU A 144 12.89 14.26 7.41
CA GLU A 144 12.78 15.36 6.43
C GLU A 144 14.08 15.56 5.64
N ALA A 145 15.24 15.32 6.26
CA ALA A 145 16.52 15.41 5.57
C ALA A 145 16.66 14.39 4.44
N ILE A 146 16.07 13.20 4.59
CA ILE A 146 16.08 12.13 3.59
C ILE A 146 15.04 12.40 2.50
N GLU A 147 13.84 12.85 2.88
CA GLU A 147 12.77 13.19 1.93
C GLU A 147 13.22 14.27 0.92
N ARG A 148 14.03 15.24 1.36
CA ARG A 148 14.61 16.27 0.49
C ARG A 148 15.58 15.74 -0.56
N LEU A 149 16.05 14.50 -0.44
CA LEU A 149 16.91 13.87 -1.44
C LEU A 149 16.13 13.38 -2.66
N ALA A 150 14.78 13.38 -2.61
CA ALA A 150 13.90 12.85 -3.65
C ALA A 150 14.24 11.41 -4.07
N ILE A 151 14.78 10.63 -3.13
CA ILE A 151 15.04 9.20 -3.28
C ILE A 151 13.87 8.38 -2.72
N ALA A 152 13.11 8.95 -1.78
CA ALA A 152 11.96 8.34 -1.10
C ALA A 152 10.64 8.72 -1.78
#